data_AF-A0A177B9A1-F1
#
_entry.id   AF-A0A177B9A1-F1
#
_cell.length_a   1.000
_cell.length_b   1.000
_cell.length_c   1.000
_cell.angle_alpha   90.00
_cell.angle_beta   90.00
_cell.angle_gamma   90.00
#
_symmetry.space_group_name_H-M   'P 1'
#
loop_
_entity.id
_entity.type
_entity.pdbx_description
1 polymer ?
#
loop_
_entity_poly.entity_id
_entity_poly.type
_entity_poly.pdbx_seq_one_letter_code
_entity_poly.pdbx_strand_id
1 'polypeptide(L)'
;MGAVWSYVLSFLGKKERRILILGLDNAGKTTILYRLQVGEVVTTIPTIGFNVESVKYNKLTFQLWDLGGQSSIRPYWRCYYANTDVIIYVVDSMDRDRMVLSSKELQLMLKDQETVELEIYIMRYRLVQDQKRGRSSSFAIQYLLIG
;
A
#
# COMPACT_ATOMS: atom_id res chain seq x y z
N MET A 1 0.52 -7.44 19.27
CA MET A 1 0.77 -6.95 17.90
C MET A 1 1.29 -8.10 17.06
N GLY A 2 0.70 -8.38 15.89
CA GLY A 2 1.09 -9.55 15.08
C GLY A 2 2.53 -9.45 14.59
N ALA A 3 3.25 -10.57 14.50
CA ALA A 3 4.67 -10.61 14.11
C ALA A 3 4.97 -9.82 12.81
N VAL A 4 4.05 -9.89 11.84
CA VAL A 4 4.13 -9.19 10.56
C VAL A 4 4.22 -7.66 10.72
N TRP A 5 3.54 -7.10 11.71
CA TRP A 5 3.55 -5.65 11.99
C TRP A 5 4.88 -5.18 12.56
N SER A 6 5.45 -5.96 13.48
CA SER A 6 6.78 -5.69 14.03
C SER A 6 7.84 -5.71 12.93
N TYR A 7 7.73 -6.62 11.96
CA TYR A 7 8.61 -6.62 10.79
C TYR A 7 8.43 -5.36 9.93
N VAL A 8 7.21 -5.05 9.48
CA VAL A 8 6.96 -3.85 8.65
C VAL A 8 7.46 -2.57 9.32
N LEU A 9 7.14 -2.35 10.59
CA LEU A 9 7.62 -1.19 11.34
C LEU A 9 9.13 -1.18 11.54
N SER A 10 9.75 -2.35 11.74
CA SER A 10 11.21 -2.43 11.88
C SER A 10 11.93 -2.00 10.60
N PHE A 11 11.36 -2.27 9.43
CA PHE A 11 11.89 -1.83 8.13
C PHE A 11 11.65 -0.34 7.85
N LEU A 12 10.50 0.20 8.28
CA LEU A 12 10.17 1.63 8.10
C LEU A 12 10.99 2.55 9.02
N GLY A 13 11.71 2.00 10.00
CA GLY A 13 12.62 2.74 10.86
C GLY A 13 11.92 3.62 11.92
N LYS A 14 12.73 4.41 12.65
CA LYS A 14 12.28 5.25 13.79
C LYS A 14 12.14 6.74 13.44
N LYS A 15 12.34 7.13 12.18
CA LYS A 15 12.26 8.51 11.70
C LYS A 15 10.85 8.81 11.21
N GLU A 16 10.52 10.10 11.15
CA GLU A 16 9.29 10.53 10.47
C GLU A 16 9.42 10.22 8.99
N ARG A 17 8.40 9.54 8.45
CA ARG A 17 8.34 9.14 7.04
C ARG A 17 6.94 9.30 6.51
N ARG A 18 6.83 9.83 5.30
CA ARG A 18 5.62 9.87 4.47
C ARG A 18 5.59 8.64 3.57
N ILE A 19 4.58 7.81 3.77
CA ILE A 19 4.45 6.52 3.09
C ILE A 19 3.26 6.60 2.13
N LEU A 20 3.48 6.25 0.87
CA LEU A 20 2.48 6.23 -0.19
C LEU A 20 2.08 4.79 -0.50
N ILE A 21 0.80 4.44 -0.35
CA ILE A 21 0.30 3.08 -0.68
C ILE A 21 -0.36 3.08 -2.06
N LEU A 22 0.18 2.31 -3.01
CA LEU A 22 -0.27 2.18 -4.40
C LEU A 22 -0.61 0.72 -4.77
N GLY A 23 -1.21 0.53 -5.94
CA GLY A 23 -1.62 -0.79 -6.44
C GLY A 23 -2.99 -0.73 -7.14
N LEU A 24 -3.34 -1.82 -7.82
CA LEU A 24 -4.60 -1.93 -8.56
C LEU A 24 -5.83 -1.75 -7.65
N ASP A 25 -6.96 -1.43 -8.25
CA ASP A 25 -8.26 -1.43 -7.56
C ASP A 25 -8.55 -2.83 -7.00
N ASN A 26 -9.18 -2.87 -5.83
CA ASN A 26 -9.45 -4.10 -5.10
C ASN A 26 -8.21 -4.92 -4.68
N ALA A 27 -6.98 -4.40 -4.80
CA ALA A 27 -5.76 -5.12 -4.42
C ALA A 27 -5.58 -5.36 -2.91
N GLY A 28 -6.43 -4.76 -2.06
CA GLY A 28 -6.36 -4.88 -0.60
C GLY A 28 -5.65 -3.73 0.13
N LYS A 29 -5.38 -2.60 -0.54
CA LYS A 29 -4.69 -1.42 0.04
C LYS A 29 -5.36 -0.90 1.32
N THR A 30 -6.67 -0.64 1.26
CA THR A 30 -7.49 -0.18 2.39
C THR A 30 -7.55 -1.22 3.50
N THR A 31 -7.67 -2.50 3.14
CA THR A 31 -7.67 -3.60 4.14
C THR A 31 -6.33 -3.71 4.85
N ILE A 32 -5.21 -3.55 4.13
CA ILE A 32 -3.88 -3.46 4.73
C ILE A 32 -3.85 -2.26 5.67
N LEU A 33 -4.19 -1.05 5.22
CA LEU A 33 -4.20 0.15 6.06
C LEU A 33 -4.98 -0.05 7.37
N TYR A 34 -6.21 -0.55 7.32
CA TYR A 34 -7.03 -0.78 8.52
C TYR A 34 -6.50 -1.93 9.39
N ARG A 35 -5.99 -3.01 8.80
CA ARG A 35 -5.39 -4.13 9.56
C ARG A 35 -4.04 -3.79 10.17
N LEU A 36 -3.33 -2.82 9.61
CA LEU A 36 -2.15 -2.24 10.21
C LEU A 36 -2.49 -1.48 11.51
N GLN A 37 -3.78 -1.34 11.89
CA GLN A 37 -4.28 -0.75 13.15
C GLN A 37 -3.47 0.48 13.57
N VAL A 38 -3.28 1.38 12.61
CA VAL A 38 -2.58 2.63 12.81
C VAL A 38 -3.49 3.58 13.58
N GLY A 39 -3.46 3.51 14.92
CA GLY A 39 -3.97 4.55 15.82
C GLY A 39 -5.35 5.16 15.48
N GLU A 40 -5.55 6.42 15.88
CA GLU A 40 -6.72 7.21 15.46
C GLU A 40 -6.67 7.46 13.94
N VAL A 41 -7.79 7.23 13.25
CA VAL A 41 -7.97 7.62 11.85
C VAL A 41 -8.06 9.15 11.80
N VAL A 42 -6.98 9.80 11.37
CA VAL A 42 -6.92 11.26 11.26
C VAL A 42 -7.43 11.66 9.88
N THR A 43 -8.72 11.98 9.81
CA THR A 43 -9.38 12.81 8.77
C THR A 43 -9.04 12.50 7.29
N THR A 44 -10.07 12.08 6.55
CA THR A 44 -10.07 12.12 5.09
C THR A 44 -10.02 13.57 4.61
N ILE A 45 -9.05 13.94 3.78
CA ILE A 45 -9.07 15.23 3.09
C ILE A 45 -9.66 14.97 1.70
N PRO A 46 -10.94 15.30 1.45
CA PRO A 46 -11.48 15.24 0.10
C PRO A 46 -10.74 16.27 -0.74
N THR A 47 -9.99 15.80 -1.74
CA THR A 47 -9.36 16.68 -2.72
C THR A 47 -10.07 16.48 -4.05
N ILE A 48 -10.11 17.52 -4.89
CA ILE A 48 -10.85 17.48 -6.17
C ILE A 48 -10.36 16.28 -7.00
N GLY A 49 -11.24 15.27 -7.16
CA GLY A 49 -11.02 14.08 -7.98
C GLY A 49 -10.55 12.80 -7.26
N PHE A 50 -10.08 12.85 -6.00
CA PHE A 50 -9.52 11.69 -5.27
C PHE A 50 -9.74 11.77 -3.75
N ASN A 51 -9.84 10.61 -3.09
CA ASN A 51 -9.82 10.54 -1.62
C ASN A 51 -8.43 10.15 -1.13
N VAL A 52 -7.82 11.00 -0.29
CA VAL A 52 -6.57 10.67 0.40
C VAL A 52 -6.91 10.42 1.86
N GLU A 53 -6.67 9.19 2.30
CA GLU A 53 -6.75 8.85 3.71
C GLU A 53 -5.35 8.96 4.31
N SER A 54 -5.18 9.90 5.23
CA SER A 54 -3.94 10.04 5.98
C SER A 54 -4.10 9.33 7.32
N VAL A 55 -3.14 8.50 7.72
CA VAL A 55 -3.18 7.84 9.02
C VAL A 55 -1.82 7.97 9.68
N LYS A 56 -1.80 8.46 10.92
CA LYS A 56 -0.56 8.67 11.67
C LYS A 56 -0.37 7.55 12.70
N TYR A 57 0.77 6.86 12.64
CA TYR A 57 1.22 5.90 13.65
C TYR A 57 2.54 6.35 14.24
N ASN A 58 2.57 6.75 15.52
CA ASN A 58 3.78 7.24 16.16
C ASN A 58 4.43 8.38 15.34
N LYS A 59 5.58 8.11 14.70
CA LYS A 59 6.30 9.05 13.83
C LYS A 59 5.99 8.85 12.35
N LEU A 60 5.26 7.81 11.97
CA LEU A 60 4.98 7.48 10.57
C LEU A 60 3.67 8.14 10.13
N THR A 61 3.69 8.76 8.95
CA THR A 61 2.49 9.28 8.29
C THR A 61 2.22 8.45 7.04
N PHE A 62 1.18 7.63 7.08
CA PHE A 62 0.71 6.86 5.94
C PHE A 62 -0.28 7.70 5.14
N GLN A 63 -0.14 7.72 3.83
CA GLN A 63 -1.08 8.31 2.90
C GLN A 63 -1.55 7.22 1.94
N LEU A 64 -2.82 6.89 2.06
CA LEU A 64 -3.52 5.95 1.21
C LEU A 64 -4.32 6.73 0.16
N TRP A 65 -4.19 6.29 -1.08
CA TRP A 65 -5.07 6.69 -2.17
C TRP A 65 -6.22 5.71 -2.25
N ASP A 66 -7.23 5.92 -1.39
CA ASP A 66 -8.47 5.17 -1.57
C ASP A 66 -9.22 5.80 -2.74
N LEU A 67 -9.85 4.97 -3.56
CA LEU A 67 -10.39 5.24 -4.89
C LEU A 67 -9.40 5.15 -6.06
N GLY A 68 -8.07 5.08 -5.84
CA GLY A 68 -6.98 5.34 -6.80
C GLY A 68 -6.50 4.24 -7.78
N GLY A 69 -7.15 3.08 -7.87
CA GLY A 69 -6.62 1.92 -8.61
C GLY A 69 -7.19 1.65 -10.01
N GLN A 70 -8.27 2.34 -10.40
CA GLN A 70 -8.91 2.17 -11.71
C GLN A 70 -8.00 2.66 -12.84
N SER A 71 -8.18 2.15 -14.06
CA SER A 71 -7.33 2.51 -15.20
C SER A 71 -7.26 4.02 -15.47
N SER A 72 -8.35 4.76 -15.28
CA SER A 72 -8.46 6.20 -15.54
C SER A 72 -7.61 7.09 -14.61
N ILE A 73 -7.19 6.55 -13.47
CA ILE A 73 -6.65 7.36 -12.37
C ILE A 73 -5.20 7.03 -11.99
N ARG A 74 -4.68 5.89 -12.45
CA ARG A 74 -3.26 5.52 -12.31
C ARG A 74 -2.28 6.57 -12.85
N PRO A 75 -2.56 7.30 -13.95
CA PRO A 75 -1.67 8.36 -14.43
C PRO A 75 -1.42 9.50 -13.43
N TYR A 76 -2.25 9.62 -12.38
CA TYR A 76 -2.12 10.67 -11.36
C TYR A 76 -1.29 10.22 -10.15
N TRP A 77 -0.85 8.94 -10.06
CA TRP A 77 0.01 8.48 -8.96
C TRP A 77 1.27 9.35 -8.82
N ARG A 78 1.84 9.77 -9.94
CA ARG A 78 3.02 10.65 -10.01
C ARG A 78 2.86 12.00 -9.35
N CYS A 79 1.64 12.51 -9.22
CA CYS A 79 1.37 13.78 -8.54
C CYS A 79 1.69 13.73 -7.02
N TYR A 80 1.96 12.53 -6.49
CA TYR A 80 2.13 12.29 -5.06
C TYR A 80 3.49 11.71 -4.69
N TYR A 81 4.39 11.54 -5.66
CA TYR A 81 5.77 11.14 -5.39
C TYR A 81 6.55 12.25 -4.65
N ALA A 82 6.26 13.51 -4.95
CA ALA A 82 6.86 14.65 -4.27
C ALA A 82 6.60 14.60 -2.75
N ASN A 83 7.68 14.72 -1.98
CA ASN A 83 7.71 14.62 -0.51
C ASN A 83 7.20 13.26 0.02
N THR A 84 7.29 12.18 -0.75
CA THR A 84 7.12 10.81 -0.25
C THR A 84 8.49 10.24 0.07
N ASP A 85 8.62 9.48 1.16
CA ASP A 85 9.87 8.77 1.50
C ASP A 85 9.84 7.31 1.04
N VAL A 86 8.64 6.70 1.07
CA VAL A 86 8.46 5.27 0.84
C VAL A 86 7.20 5.01 0.02
N ILE A 87 7.28 4.14 -0.99
CA ILE A 87 6.11 3.59 -1.68
C ILE A 87 5.90 2.14 -1.24
N ILE A 88 4.67 1.80 -0.84
CA ILE A 88 4.22 0.41 -0.68
C ILE A 88 3.30 0.06 -1.85
N TYR A 89 3.77 -0.76 -2.78
CA TYR A 89 2.99 -1.26 -3.90
C TYR A 89 2.32 -2.59 -3.55
N VAL A 90 0.99 -2.60 -3.50
CA VAL A 90 0.17 -3.74 -3.10
C VAL A 90 -0.28 -4.54 -4.33
N VAL A 91 -0.03 -5.85 -4.28
CA VAL A 91 -0.42 -6.82 -5.31
C VAL A 91 -1.35 -7.86 -4.71
N ASP A 92 -2.55 -8.03 -5.26
CA ASP A 92 -3.40 -9.17 -4.92
C ASP A 92 -2.85 -10.44 -5.57
N SER A 93 -2.36 -11.36 -4.74
CA SER A 93 -1.80 -12.64 -5.18
C SER A 93 -2.83 -13.67 -5.62
N MET A 94 -4.13 -13.41 -5.39
CA MET A 94 -5.23 -14.27 -5.86
C MET A 94 -5.74 -13.84 -7.23
N ASP A 95 -5.53 -12.60 -7.62
CA ASP A 95 -5.98 -12.06 -8.90
C ASP A 95 -4.99 -12.33 -10.03
N ARG A 96 -4.93 -13.59 -10.44
CA ARG A 96 -4.01 -14.05 -11.50
C ARG A 96 -4.23 -13.32 -12.83
N ASP A 97 -5.48 -12.98 -13.14
CA ASP A 97 -5.87 -12.34 -14.39
C ASP A 97 -5.29 -10.93 -14.48
N ARG A 98 -5.24 -10.20 -13.36
CA ARG A 98 -4.70 -8.83 -13.29
C ARG A 98 -3.23 -8.75 -12.88
N MET A 99 -2.54 -9.87 -12.65
CA MET A 99 -1.09 -9.87 -12.34
C MET A 99 -0.25 -9.21 -13.43
N VAL A 100 -0.58 -9.46 -14.71
CA VAL A 100 0.13 -8.85 -15.85
C VAL A 100 -0.08 -7.33 -15.87
N LEU A 101 -1.32 -6.89 -15.60
CA LEU A 101 -1.64 -5.47 -15.51
C LEU A 101 -0.89 -4.82 -14.34
N SER A 102 -0.90 -5.45 -13.16
CA SER A 102 -0.18 -4.95 -11.99
C SER A 102 1.32 -4.84 -12.25
N SER A 103 1.93 -5.84 -12.90
CA SER A 103 3.34 -5.80 -13.28
C SER A 103 3.64 -4.64 -14.25
N LYS A 104 2.77 -4.41 -15.24
CA LYS A 104 2.91 -3.28 -16.18
C LYS A 104 2.85 -1.93 -15.48
N GLU A 105 1.89 -1.73 -14.57
CA GLU A 105 1.75 -0.48 -13.82
C GLU A 105 2.93 -0.25 -12.88
N LEU A 106 3.42 -1.31 -12.22
CA LEU A 106 4.63 -1.24 -11.41
C LEU A 106 5.85 -0.84 -12.24
N GLN A 107 6.02 -1.41 -13.45
CA GLN A 107 7.11 -1.03 -14.34
C GLN A 107 6.99 0.42 -14.84
N LEU A 108 5.77 0.92 -15.07
CA LEU A 108 5.56 2.32 -15.44
C LEU A 108 5.92 3.25 -14.28
N MET A 109 5.54 2.89 -13.06
CA MET A 109 5.89 3.62 -11.84
C MET A 109 7.42 3.67 -11.65
N LEU A 110 8.11 2.54 -11.74
CA LEU A 110 9.58 2.45 -11.57
C LEU A 110 10.39 3.20 -12.63
N LYS A 111 9.78 3.54 -13.77
CA LYS A 111 10.43 4.35 -14.83
C LYS A 111 10.29 5.85 -14.60
N ASP A 112 9.48 6.27 -13.64
CA ASP A 112 9.29 7.68 -13.32
C ASP A 112 10.51 8.19 -12.55
N GLN A 113 11.08 9.31 -13.00
CA GLN A 113 12.34 9.85 -12.45
C GLN A 113 12.22 10.25 -10.98
N GLU A 114 11.02 10.65 -10.56
CA GLU A 114 10.70 11.02 -9.18
C GLU A 114 10.71 9.80 -8.23
N THR A 115 10.70 8.57 -8.76
CA THR A 115 10.74 7.35 -7.95
C THR A 115 12.15 6.85 -7.66
N VAL A 116 13.18 7.42 -8.29
CA VAL A 116 14.58 6.97 -8.19
C VAL A 116 15.14 7.15 -6.78
N GLU A 117 14.66 8.15 -6.04
CA GLU A 117 15.11 8.44 -4.67
C GLU A 117 14.21 7.80 -3.60
N LEU A 118 13.16 7.07 -4.00
CA LEU A 118 12.15 6.51 -3.09
C LEU A 118 12.48 5.07 -2.72
N GLU A 119 12.29 4.71 -1.44
CA GLU A 119 12.30 3.30 -1.06
C GLU A 119 11.00 2.62 -1.51
N ILE A 120 11.07 1.53 -2.29
CA ILE A 120 9.89 0.85 -2.83
C ILE A 120 9.75 -0.56 -2.27
N TYR A 121 8.60 -0.83 -1.66
CA TYR A 121 8.25 -2.12 -1.06
C TYR A 121 7.09 -2.75 -1.82
N ILE A 122 7.26 -3.98 -2.29
CA ILE A 122 6.16 -4.74 -2.88
C ILE A 122 5.54 -5.63 -1.82
N MET A 123 4.26 -5.40 -1.54
CA MET A 123 3.48 -6.20 -0.60
C MET A 123 2.53 -7.10 -1.37
N ARG A 124 2.74 -8.42 -1.25
CA ARG A 124 1.78 -9.40 -1.78
C ARG A 124 0.69 -9.63 -0.75
N TYR A 125 -0.54 -9.33 -1.15
CA TYR A 125 -1.74 -9.51 -0.36
C TYR A 125 -2.43 -10.82 -0.76
N ARG A 126 -2.90 -11.59 0.24
CA ARG A 126 -3.78 -12.74 0.04
C ARG A 126 -4.87 -12.74 1.10
N LEU A 127 -6.12 -12.60 0.67
CA LEU A 127 -7.27 -12.97 1.50
C LEU A 127 -7.44 -14.49 1.44
N VAL A 128 -7.09 -15.20 2.51
CA VAL A 128 -7.55 -16.58 2.68
C VAL A 128 -8.83 -16.54 3.52
N GLN A 129 -9.98 -16.71 2.88
CA GLN A 129 -11.21 -17.04 3.59
C GLN A 129 -11.16 -18.52 3.93
N ASP A 130 -10.81 -18.84 5.17
CA ASP A 130 -10.78 -20.23 5.63
C ASP A 130 -12.22 -20.69 5.93
N GLN A 131 -12.90 -21.31 4.95
CA GLN A 131 -14.28 -21.77 5.13
C GLN A 131 -14.40 -23.10 5.91
N LYS A 132 -13.29 -23.78 6.24
CA LYS A 132 -13.36 -25.18 6.69
C LYS A 132 -13.32 -25.45 8.19
N ARG A 133 -13.21 -24.44 9.05
CA ARG A 133 -13.32 -24.60 10.52
C ARG A 133 -13.50 -23.20 11.06
N GLY A 134 -14.53 -22.92 11.84
CA GLY A 134 -14.86 -21.59 12.39
C GLY A 134 -13.78 -20.96 13.30
N ARG A 135 -12.57 -20.75 12.76
CA ARG A 135 -11.45 -20.04 13.34
C ARG A 135 -10.98 -19.01 12.33
N SER A 136 -10.59 -17.87 12.90
CA SER A 136 -10.27 -16.61 12.22
C SER A 136 -9.47 -16.76 10.92
N SER A 137 -9.80 -15.92 9.93
CA SER A 137 -9.08 -15.79 8.65
C SER A 137 -7.57 -15.76 8.88
N SER A 138 -6.81 -16.57 8.14
CA SER A 138 -5.34 -16.56 8.19
C SER A 138 -4.77 -15.76 7.01
N PHE A 139 -3.68 -15.03 7.23
CA PHE A 139 -3.10 -14.11 6.23
C PHE A 139 -1.66 -14.47 5.97
N ALA A 140 -1.27 -14.46 4.69
CA ALA A 140 0.12 -14.52 4.29
C ALA A 140 0.48 -13.19 3.62
N ILE A 141 1.39 -12.42 4.24
CA ILE A 141 2.01 -11.27 3.60
C ILE A 141 3.42 -11.67 3.24
N GLN A 142 3.74 -11.62 1.94
CA GLN A 142 5.09 -11.87 1.44
C GLN A 142 5.63 -10.57 0.83
N TYR A 143 6.86 -10.23 1.20
CA TYR A 143 7.51 -8.99 0.79
C TYR A 143 8.60 -9.27 -0.23
N LEU A 144 8.74 -8.36 -1.19
CA LEU A 144 9.94 -8.24 -2.01
C LEU A 144 10.44 -6.79 -1.87
N LEU A 145 11.68 -6.64 -1.39
CA LEU A 145 12.40 -5.38 -1.41
C LEU A 145 12.98 -5.21 -2.80
N ILE A 146 12.66 -4.10 -3.45
CA ILE A 146 13.40 -3.63 -4.62
C ILE A 146 14.03 -2.32 -4.16
N GLY A 147 15.29 -2.41 -3.76
CA GLY A 147 16.14 -1.28 -3.41
C GLY A 147 16.75 -0.67 -4.66
#